data_AF-A0A538RZJ2-F1
#
_entry.id   AF-A0A538RZJ2-F1
#
_cell.length_a   1.000
_cell.length_b   1.000
_cell.length_c   1.000
_cell.angle_alpha   90.00
_cell.angle_beta   90.00
_cell.angle_gamma   90.00
#
_symmetry.space_group_name_H-M   'P 1'
#
loop_
_entity.id
_entity.type
_entity.pdbx_description
1 polymer ?
#
loop_
_entity_poly.entity_id
_entity_poly.type
_entity_poly.pdbx_seq_one_letter_code
_entity_poly.pdbx_strand_id
1 'polypeptide(L)'
;MSMRKLLFGLAFVLILSGGALAPTAPPEAKAPPPWELAKSKADAARRTCVAVAREFLEGKATVEQVNLWSRRWMDAEREVSNKKADQIDALKAHISRLQELEKAAQDRVQSRKGLASDVPAVEYHRLEAELSLSRLKTSR
;
A
#
# COMPACT_ATOMS: atom_id res chain seq x y z
N MET A 1 44.23 25.87 50.15
CA MET A 1 44.48 24.78 51.12
C MET A 1 43.65 23.60 50.64
N SER A 2 44.14 22.41 50.30
CA SER A 2 45.37 21.72 50.67
C SER A 2 46.03 21.06 49.45
N MET A 3 47.32 20.83 49.60
CA MET A 3 48.34 20.56 48.59
C MET A 3 49.06 19.29 49.00
N ARG A 4 49.45 18.43 48.04
CA ARG A 4 50.69 17.60 48.01
C ARG A 4 50.52 16.51 46.94
N LYS A 5 51.32 16.54 45.84
CA LYS A 5 52.66 15.92 45.71
C LYS A 5 52.57 14.40 45.88
N LEU A 6 53.17 13.49 45.10
CA LEU A 6 54.10 13.46 43.95
C LEU A 6 54.42 11.94 43.80
N LEU A 7 54.89 11.49 42.64
CA LEU A 7 55.83 10.35 42.41
C LEU A 7 55.36 9.21 41.49
N PHE A 8 56.08 9.14 40.36
CA PHE A 8 56.73 7.96 39.74
C PHE A 8 55.96 6.67 39.50
N GLY A 9 55.91 6.25 38.23
CA GLY A 9 55.55 4.88 37.87
C GLY A 9 55.49 4.66 36.37
N LEU A 10 56.65 4.66 35.73
CA LEU A 10 56.86 4.20 34.36
C LEU A 10 56.37 2.74 34.21
N ALA A 11 55.38 2.48 33.36
CA ALA A 11 55.13 1.15 32.84
C ALA A 11 54.51 1.25 31.44
N PHE A 12 55.41 1.26 30.48
CA PHE A 12 55.18 1.02 29.06
C PHE A 12 54.58 -0.38 28.88
N VAL A 13 53.31 -0.48 28.49
CA VAL A 13 52.74 -1.72 27.97
C VAL A 13 52.23 -1.45 26.57
N LEU A 14 53.10 -1.79 25.62
CA LEU A 14 52.78 -1.95 24.21
C LEU A 14 51.81 -3.15 24.10
N ILE A 15 50.57 -2.92 23.70
CA ILE A 15 49.71 -3.97 23.14
C ILE A 15 49.39 -3.58 21.70
N LEU A 16 50.06 -4.29 20.80
CA LEU A 16 49.75 -4.42 19.39
C LEU A 16 48.31 -4.94 19.18
N SER A 17 47.85 -4.80 17.94
CA SER A 17 46.66 -5.41 17.34
C SER A 17 45.31 -4.80 17.71
N GLY A 18 45.04 -3.63 17.14
CA GLY A 18 43.68 -3.21 16.80
C GLY A 18 43.10 -4.15 15.74
N GLY A 19 42.63 -5.32 16.16
CA GLY A 19 41.71 -6.13 15.38
C GLY A 19 40.37 -5.41 15.37
N ALA A 20 40.02 -4.83 14.22
CA ALA A 20 38.68 -4.31 14.00
C ALA A 20 37.68 -5.45 14.19
N LEU A 21 37.02 -5.47 15.35
CA LEU A 21 35.78 -6.23 15.53
C LEU A 21 34.75 -5.57 14.60
N ALA A 22 34.70 -6.04 13.35
CA ALA A 22 33.55 -5.78 12.50
C ALA A 22 32.33 -6.35 13.24
N PRO A 23 31.29 -5.54 13.53
CA PRO A 23 30.06 -6.07 14.08
C PRO A 23 29.54 -7.10 13.09
N THR A 24 29.46 -8.36 13.52
CA THR A 24 28.80 -9.42 12.76
C THR A 24 27.38 -8.96 12.47
N ALA A 25 27.06 -8.77 11.19
CA ALA A 25 25.72 -8.43 10.76
C ALA A 25 24.73 -9.42 11.39
N PRO A 26 23.58 -8.96 11.94
CA PRO A 26 22.57 -9.86 12.45
C PRO A 26 22.23 -10.91 11.38
N PRO A 27 22.00 -12.18 11.77
CA PRO A 27 21.61 -13.21 10.81
C PRO A 27 20.42 -12.70 10.01
N GLU A 28 20.59 -12.66 8.69
CA GLU A 28 19.60 -12.15 7.74
C GLU A 28 18.31 -12.96 7.94
N ALA A 29 17.28 -12.31 8.48
CA ALA A 29 16.00 -12.96 8.70
C ALA A 29 15.49 -13.47 7.35
N LYS A 30 15.12 -14.75 7.29
CA LYS A 30 14.62 -15.38 6.05
C LYS A 30 13.43 -14.58 5.54
N ALA A 31 13.61 -13.90 4.42
CA ALA A 31 12.55 -13.11 3.80
C ALA A 31 11.33 -13.99 3.47
N PRO A 32 10.10 -13.46 3.61
CA PRO A 32 8.90 -14.20 3.24
C PRO A 32 8.89 -14.51 1.74
N PRO A 33 8.26 -15.62 1.32
CA PRO A 33 8.15 -15.97 -0.08
C PRO A 33 7.27 -14.96 -0.85
N PRO A 34 7.46 -14.78 -2.17
CA PRO A 34 6.74 -13.78 -2.95
C PRO A 34 5.21 -13.86 -2.88
N TRP A 35 4.62 -15.06 -2.81
CA TRP A 35 3.17 -15.22 -2.73
C TRP A 35 2.58 -14.70 -1.41
N GLU A 36 3.34 -14.73 -0.33
CA GLU A 36 2.92 -14.22 0.98
C GLU A 36 2.96 -12.69 0.99
N LEU A 37 3.98 -12.10 0.36
CA LEU A 37 4.06 -10.67 0.11
C LEU A 37 2.92 -10.17 -0.77
N ALA A 38 2.55 -10.91 -1.83
CA ALA A 38 1.43 -10.55 -2.70
C ALA A 38 0.09 -10.52 -1.93
N LYS A 39 -0.18 -11.53 -1.09
CA LYS A 39 -1.36 -11.55 -0.21
C LYS A 39 -1.36 -10.38 0.76
N SER A 40 -0.22 -10.12 1.40
CA SER A 40 -0.07 -9.01 2.35
C SER A 40 -0.28 -7.64 1.67
N LYS A 41 0.17 -7.48 0.43
CA LYS A 41 -0.06 -6.30 -0.41
C LYS A 41 -1.55 -6.12 -0.74
N ALA A 42 -2.24 -7.19 -1.12
CA ALA A 42 -3.68 -7.15 -1.37
C ALA A 42 -4.48 -6.77 -0.11
N ASP A 43 -4.11 -7.33 1.05
CA ASP A 43 -4.72 -7.00 2.33
C ASP A 43 -4.49 -5.54 2.73
N ALA A 44 -3.27 -5.01 2.53
CA ALA A 44 -2.96 -3.61 2.79
C ALA A 44 -3.77 -2.68 1.86
N ALA A 45 -3.80 -2.97 0.57
CA ALA A 45 -4.58 -2.20 -0.41
C ALA A 45 -6.07 -2.20 -0.08
N ARG A 46 -6.64 -3.36 0.33
CA ARG A 46 -8.02 -3.48 0.80
C ARG A 46 -8.29 -2.56 1.97
N ARG A 47 -7.49 -2.65 3.04
CA ARG A 47 -7.69 -1.84 4.27
C ARG A 47 -7.65 -0.35 3.94
N THR A 48 -6.69 0.08 3.13
CA THR A 48 -6.58 1.49 2.73
C THR A 48 -7.75 1.93 1.86
N CYS A 49 -8.18 1.11 0.89
CA CYS A 49 -9.35 1.42 0.07
C CYS A 49 -10.61 1.62 0.92
N VAL A 50 -10.84 0.74 1.90
CA VAL A 50 -11.98 0.85 2.83
C VAL A 50 -11.88 2.11 3.68
N ALA A 51 -10.70 2.43 4.21
CA ALA A 51 -10.48 3.64 5.00
C ALA A 51 -10.75 4.91 4.18
N VAL A 52 -10.18 5.00 2.97
CA VAL A 52 -10.35 6.15 2.07
C VAL A 52 -11.78 6.28 1.57
N ALA A 53 -12.49 5.17 1.33
CA ALA A 53 -13.91 5.21 1.00
C ALA A 53 -14.74 5.82 2.14
N ARG A 54 -14.45 5.47 3.41
CA ARG A 54 -15.08 6.09 4.57
C ARG A 54 -14.74 7.57 4.68
N GLU A 55 -13.48 7.95 4.49
CA GLU A 55 -13.05 9.35 4.47
C GLU A 55 -13.75 10.15 3.36
N PHE A 56 -13.97 9.56 2.19
CA PHE A 56 -14.74 10.17 1.12
C PHE A 56 -16.18 10.44 1.56
N LEU A 57 -16.86 9.50 2.21
CA LEU A 57 -18.20 9.72 2.76
C LEU A 57 -18.23 10.87 3.78
N GLU A 58 -17.18 11.01 4.59
CA GLU A 58 -16.99 12.11 5.54
C GLU A 58 -16.55 13.44 4.88
N GLY A 59 -16.26 13.45 3.58
CA GLY A 59 -15.77 14.63 2.85
C GLY A 59 -14.30 14.97 3.09
N LYS A 60 -13.50 14.00 3.53
CA LYS A 60 -12.06 14.12 3.81
C LYS A 60 -11.17 13.53 2.71
N ALA A 61 -11.77 12.84 1.73
CA ALA A 61 -11.09 12.31 0.57
C ALA A 61 -11.87 12.64 -0.72
N THR A 62 -11.24 12.47 -1.86
CA THR A 62 -11.82 12.67 -3.20
C THR A 62 -12.18 11.34 -3.85
N VAL A 63 -13.05 11.36 -4.88
CA VAL A 63 -13.36 10.17 -5.68
C VAL A 63 -12.11 9.54 -6.31
N GLU A 64 -11.15 10.37 -6.74
CA GLU A 64 -9.90 9.91 -7.34
C GLU A 64 -9.03 9.14 -6.33
N GLN A 65 -9.01 9.56 -5.06
CA GLN A 65 -8.30 8.82 -4.02
C GLN A 65 -8.94 7.45 -3.76
N VAL A 66 -10.28 7.37 -3.74
CA VAL A 66 -10.98 6.09 -3.58
C VAL A 66 -10.72 5.18 -4.78
N ASN A 67 -10.85 5.70 -6.00
CA ASN A 67 -10.57 4.96 -7.23
C ASN A 67 -9.14 4.44 -7.27
N LEU A 68 -8.14 5.28 -6.97
CA LEU A 68 -6.73 4.90 -6.94
C LEU A 68 -6.49 3.68 -6.04
N TRP A 69 -7.04 3.68 -4.82
CA TRP A 69 -6.87 2.55 -3.90
C TRP A 69 -7.72 1.33 -4.30
N SER A 70 -8.89 1.53 -4.89
CA SER A 70 -9.72 0.44 -5.44
C SER A 70 -9.02 -0.29 -6.59
N ARG A 71 -8.32 0.46 -7.47
CA ARG A 71 -7.49 -0.08 -8.55
C ARG A 71 -6.26 -0.79 -8.01
N ARG A 72 -5.54 -0.20 -7.05
CA ARG A 72 -4.38 -0.86 -6.40
C ARG A 72 -4.76 -2.16 -5.72
N TRP A 73 -5.95 -2.23 -5.12
CA TRP A 73 -6.49 -3.46 -4.56
C TRP A 73 -6.74 -4.50 -5.66
N MET A 74 -7.43 -4.14 -6.74
CA MET A 74 -7.64 -5.04 -7.89
C MET A 74 -6.32 -5.56 -8.45
N ASP A 75 -5.33 -4.68 -8.68
CA ASP A 75 -4.03 -5.06 -9.22
C ASP A 75 -3.30 -6.03 -8.27
N ALA A 76 -3.35 -5.78 -6.96
CA ALA A 76 -2.75 -6.68 -5.97
C ALA A 76 -3.46 -8.04 -5.89
N GLU A 77 -4.78 -8.12 -6.05
CA GLU A 77 -5.51 -9.40 -6.15
C GLU A 77 -5.08 -10.17 -7.40
N ARG A 78 -4.88 -9.48 -8.52
CA ARG A 78 -4.40 -10.07 -9.77
C ARG A 78 -2.96 -10.56 -9.68
N GLU A 79 -2.13 -9.99 -8.81
CA GLU A 79 -0.78 -10.49 -8.53
C GLU A 79 -0.77 -11.78 -7.69
N VAL A 80 -1.83 -12.04 -6.90
CA VAL A 80 -1.93 -13.26 -6.07
C VAL A 80 -2.13 -14.51 -6.93
N SER A 81 -2.81 -14.39 -8.08
CA SER A 81 -3.10 -15.52 -8.96
C SER A 81 -3.22 -15.12 -10.42
N ASN A 82 -2.49 -15.81 -11.30
CA ASN A 82 -2.56 -15.62 -12.75
C ASN A 82 -3.71 -16.38 -13.43
N LYS A 83 -4.59 -17.06 -12.67
CA LYS A 83 -5.72 -17.79 -13.25
C LYS A 83 -6.73 -16.80 -13.83
N LYS A 84 -7.16 -17.03 -15.08
CA LYS A 84 -8.12 -16.17 -15.78
C LYS A 84 -9.42 -15.92 -14.97
N ALA A 85 -9.90 -16.93 -14.24
CA ALA A 85 -11.08 -16.79 -13.37
C ALA A 85 -10.83 -15.75 -12.25
N ASP A 86 -9.73 -15.87 -11.52
CA ASP A 86 -9.37 -14.96 -10.44
C ASP A 86 -9.13 -13.52 -10.95
N GLN A 87 -8.55 -13.39 -12.15
CA GLN A 87 -8.38 -12.11 -12.84
C GLN A 87 -9.74 -11.44 -13.15
N ILE A 88 -10.70 -12.24 -13.63
CA ILE A 88 -12.07 -11.78 -13.92
C ILE A 88 -12.78 -11.35 -12.63
N ASP A 89 -12.61 -12.10 -11.55
CA ASP A 89 -13.30 -11.82 -10.30
C ASP A 89 -12.73 -10.57 -9.59
N ALA A 90 -11.42 -10.34 -9.66
CA ALA A 90 -10.81 -9.09 -9.19
C ALA A 90 -11.37 -7.86 -9.94
N LEU A 91 -11.51 -7.95 -11.28
CA LEU A 91 -12.10 -6.89 -12.10
C LEU A 91 -13.57 -6.63 -11.75
N LYS A 92 -14.39 -7.69 -11.58
CA LYS A 92 -15.80 -7.53 -11.16
C LYS A 92 -15.90 -6.87 -9.78
N ALA A 93 -15.05 -7.26 -8.84
CA ALA A 93 -15.02 -6.66 -7.51
C ALA A 93 -14.66 -5.16 -7.58
N HIS A 94 -13.71 -4.77 -8.44
CA HIS A 94 -13.38 -3.37 -8.70
C HIS A 94 -14.57 -2.59 -9.28
N ILE A 95 -15.25 -3.14 -10.29
CA ILE A 95 -16.44 -2.54 -10.91
C ILE A 95 -17.54 -2.34 -9.85
N SER A 96 -17.79 -3.32 -9.00
CA SER A 96 -18.78 -3.22 -7.91
C SER A 96 -18.45 -2.06 -6.97
N ARG A 97 -17.18 -1.91 -6.57
CA ARG A 97 -16.75 -0.78 -5.73
C ARG A 97 -16.93 0.57 -6.43
N LEU A 98 -16.71 0.64 -7.74
CA LEU A 98 -16.91 1.87 -8.52
C LEU A 98 -18.40 2.22 -8.66
N GLN A 99 -19.29 1.23 -8.80
CA GLN A 99 -20.75 1.46 -8.78
C GLN A 99 -21.21 2.01 -7.42
N GLU A 100 -20.70 1.48 -6.31
CA GLU A 100 -20.97 2.00 -4.97
C GLU A 100 -20.44 3.42 -4.79
N LEU A 101 -19.22 3.70 -5.28
CA LEU A 101 -18.62 5.04 -5.25
C LEU A 101 -19.41 6.03 -6.11
N GLU A 102 -19.89 5.62 -7.28
CA GLU A 102 -20.68 6.44 -8.19
C GLU A 102 -21.99 6.86 -7.52
N LYS A 103 -22.68 5.91 -6.88
CA LYS A 103 -23.86 6.19 -6.07
C LYS A 103 -23.56 7.17 -4.93
N ALA A 104 -22.48 6.95 -4.19
CA ALA A 104 -22.09 7.85 -3.10
C ALA A 104 -21.75 9.27 -3.61
N ALA A 105 -21.11 9.39 -4.78
CA ALA A 105 -20.84 10.67 -5.42
C ALA A 105 -22.14 11.38 -5.83
N GLN A 106 -23.09 10.66 -6.42
CA GLN A 106 -24.41 11.19 -6.76
C GLN A 106 -25.14 11.71 -5.52
N ASP A 107 -25.19 10.95 -4.43
CA ASP A 107 -25.82 11.34 -3.17
C ASP A 107 -25.17 12.61 -2.57
N ARG A 108 -23.84 12.73 -2.67
CA ARG A 108 -23.10 13.92 -2.21
C ARG A 108 -23.39 15.14 -3.09
N VAL A 109 -23.47 14.99 -4.40
CA VAL A 109 -23.84 16.08 -5.31
C VAL A 109 -25.26 16.56 -5.03
N GLN A 110 -26.23 15.64 -4.90
CA GLN A 110 -27.63 15.97 -4.59
C GLN A 110 -27.78 16.71 -3.25
N SER A 111 -26.97 16.34 -2.25
CA SER A 111 -26.93 17.00 -0.95
C SER A 111 -26.03 18.24 -0.89
N ARG A 112 -25.48 18.71 -2.02
CA ARG A 112 -24.55 19.86 -2.12
C ARG A 112 -23.27 19.73 -1.28
N LYS A 113 -22.85 18.49 -1.02
CA LYS A 113 -21.61 18.13 -0.29
C LYS A 113 -20.50 17.59 -1.19
N GLY A 114 -20.79 17.35 -2.47
CA GLY A 114 -19.86 16.83 -3.47
C GLY A 114 -19.67 17.77 -4.65
N LEU A 115 -18.67 17.49 -5.49
CA LEU A 115 -18.43 18.23 -6.72
C LEU A 115 -19.22 17.61 -7.86
N ALA A 116 -19.79 18.43 -8.75
CA ALA A 116 -20.52 17.91 -9.92
C ALA A 116 -19.64 17.04 -10.83
N SER A 117 -18.31 17.25 -10.81
CA SER A 117 -17.33 16.45 -11.53
C SER A 117 -17.10 15.05 -10.95
N ASP A 118 -17.51 14.79 -9.71
CA ASP A 118 -17.22 13.53 -9.02
C ASP A 118 -17.93 12.35 -9.71
N VAL A 119 -19.19 12.53 -10.11
CA VAL A 119 -19.99 11.49 -10.78
C VAL A 119 -19.38 11.06 -12.14
N PRO A 120 -19.15 11.97 -13.10
CA PRO A 120 -18.57 11.57 -14.39
C PRO A 120 -17.13 11.05 -14.28
N ALA A 121 -16.37 11.48 -13.27
CA ALA A 121 -15.04 10.91 -13.02
C ALA A 121 -15.14 9.43 -12.62
N VAL A 122 -16.04 9.07 -11.71
CA VAL A 122 -16.24 7.66 -11.31
C VAL A 122 -16.81 6.84 -12.46
N GLU A 123 -17.74 7.39 -13.24
CA GLU A 123 -18.29 6.74 -14.43
C GLU A 123 -17.18 6.37 -15.43
N TYR A 124 -16.25 7.30 -15.70
CA TYR A 124 -15.11 7.04 -16.58
C TYR A 124 -14.30 5.82 -16.11
N HIS A 125 -13.91 5.80 -14.83
CA HIS A 125 -13.13 4.70 -14.27
C HIS A 125 -13.89 3.37 -14.29
N ARG A 126 -15.22 3.41 -14.08
CA ARG A 126 -16.07 2.22 -14.15
C ARG A 126 -16.08 1.65 -15.57
N LEU A 127 -16.27 2.50 -16.58
CA LEU A 127 -16.27 2.10 -17.99
C LEU A 127 -14.90 1.56 -18.44
N GLU A 128 -13.79 2.12 -17.93
CA GLU A 128 -12.44 1.59 -18.19
C GLU A 128 -12.28 0.16 -17.64
N ALA A 129 -12.76 -0.09 -16.42
CA ALA A 129 -12.73 -1.41 -15.80
C ALA A 129 -13.64 -2.43 -16.54
N GLU A 130 -14.84 -2.01 -16.94
CA GLU A 130 -15.78 -2.83 -17.74
C GLU A 130 -15.20 -3.19 -19.12
N LEU A 131 -14.55 -2.23 -19.79
CA LEU A 131 -13.86 -2.46 -21.05
C LEU A 131 -12.72 -3.47 -20.88
N SER A 132 -11.94 -3.35 -19.80
CA SER A 132 -10.87 -4.29 -19.47
C SER A 132 -11.39 -5.70 -19.21
N LEU A 133 -12.50 -5.82 -18.47
CA LEU A 133 -13.17 -7.09 -18.24
C LEU A 133 -13.69 -7.73 -19.54
N SER A 134 -14.30 -6.93 -20.43
CA SER A 134 -14.78 -7.39 -21.73
C SER A 134 -13.66 -7.94 -22.60
N ARG A 135 -12.52 -7.22 -22.65
CA ARG A 135 -11.30 -7.66 -23.34
C ARG A 135 -10.76 -8.98 -22.79
N LEU A 136 -10.65 -9.11 -21.46
CA LEU A 136 -10.15 -10.32 -20.81
C LEU A 136 -11.06 -11.54 -21.06
N LYS A 137 -12.37 -11.35 -21.10
CA LYS A 137 -13.31 -12.44 -21.42
C LYS A 137 -13.16 -12.91 -22.87
N THR A 138 -12.91 -11.98 -23.79
CA THR A 138 -12.84 -12.25 -25.23
C THR A 138 -11.48 -12.76 -25.70
N SER A 139 -10.39 -12.48 -24.95
CA SER A 139 -9.07 -13.03 -25.27
C SER A 139 -9.09 -14.56 -25.16
N ARG A 140 -8.74 -15.25 -26.25
CA ARG A 140 -8.69 -16.72 -26.32
C ARG A 140 -7.61 -17.29 -25.42
#